data_AF-A0A964EEZ8-F1
#
_entry.id   AF-A0A964EEZ8-F1
#
_cell.length_a   1.000
_cell.length_b   1.000
_cell.length_c   1.000
_cell.angle_alpha   90.00
_cell.angle_beta   90.00
_cell.angle_gamma   90.00
#
_symmetry.space_group_name_H-M   'P 1'
#
loop_
_entity.id
_entity.type
_entity.pdbx_description
1 polymer ?
#
loop_
_entity_poly.entity_id
_entity_poly.type
_entity_poly.pdbx_seq_one_letter_code
_entity_poly.pdbx_strand_id
1 'polypeptide(L)' 'MLYKKPNHKKFDYQPRYYNPSADQEERRKSRLKFKPSFKEKSNRKNPFLLILLFLFIIYLFLKFQGLV' A
#
# COMPACT_ATOMS: atom_id res chain seq x y z
N MET A 1 -4.02 -1.81 -20.45
CA MET A 1 -4.99 -0.88 -19.83
C MET A 1 -5.07 0.37 -20.68
N LEU A 2 -5.96 0.42 -21.68
CA LEU A 2 -5.81 1.44 -22.73
C LEU A 2 -6.34 2.83 -22.38
N TYR A 3 -7.22 3.02 -21.39
CA TYR A 3 -7.63 4.38 -20.96
C TYR A 3 -8.06 4.41 -19.49
N LYS A 4 -7.11 4.59 -18.57
CA LYS A 4 -7.47 4.95 -17.19
C LYS A 4 -7.71 6.46 -17.18
N LYS A 5 -8.96 6.90 -16.98
CA LYS A 5 -9.27 8.34 -16.88
C LYS A 5 -8.38 8.98 -15.79
N PRO A 6 -7.76 10.13 -16.05
CA PRO A 6 -7.01 10.84 -15.03
C PRO A 6 -8.00 11.29 -13.95
N ASN A 7 -7.91 10.68 -12.77
CA ASN A 7 -8.65 11.15 -11.61
C ASN A 7 -7.91 12.34 -11.01
N HIS A 8 -8.64 13.42 -10.71
CA HIS A 8 -8.06 14.53 -9.96
C HIS A 8 -7.51 14.02 -8.62
N LYS A 9 -6.33 14.50 -8.22
CA LYS A 9 -5.84 14.27 -6.87
C LYS A 9 -6.79 14.99 -5.93
N LYS A 10 -7.45 14.26 -5.03
CA LYS A 10 -8.23 14.87 -3.94
C LYS A 10 -7.24 15.63 -3.07
N PHE A 11 -7.40 16.94 -2.98
CA PHE A 11 -6.62 17.75 -2.06
C PHE A 11 -7.21 17.53 -0.67
N ASP A 12 -6.54 16.69 0.12
CA ASP A 12 -6.90 16.49 1.52
C ASP A 12 -6.28 17.65 2.32
N TYR A 13 -7.06 18.71 2.53
CA TYR A 13 -6.60 19.85 3.33
C TYR A 13 -6.67 19.48 4.81
N GLN A 14 -5.53 19.09 5.36
CA GLN A 14 -5.39 18.98 6.81
C GLN A 14 -5.09 20.37 7.36
N PRO A 15 -6.02 21.01 8.10
CA PRO A 15 -5.75 22.30 8.73
C PRO A 15 -4.59 22.15 9.71
N ARG A 16 -3.51 22.89 9.46
CA ARG A 16 -2.35 22.93 10.35
C ARG A 16 -2.51 24.12 11.28
N TYR A 17 -2.93 23.86 12.50
CA TYR A 17 -2.90 24.88 13.55
C TYR A 17 -1.47 24.97 14.10
N TYR A 18 -0.91 26.18 14.14
CA TYR A 18 0.43 26.40 14.67
C TYR A 18 0.44 26.11 16.18
N ASN A 19 1.25 25.15 16.60
CA ASN A 19 1.46 24.84 18.01
C ASN A 19 2.89 25.23 18.43
N PRO A 20 3.08 26.35 19.16
CA PRO A 20 4.40 26.85 19.52
C PRO A 20 5.20 25.91 20.44
N SER A 21 4.53 25.03 21.19
CA SER A 21 5.20 24.05 22.07
C SER A 21 5.87 22.91 21.29
N ALA A 22 5.32 22.52 20.14
CA ALA A 22 5.83 21.43 19.31
C ALA A 22 6.88 21.89 18.27
N ASP A 23 6.97 23.20 18.01
CA ASP A 23 7.75 23.78 16.92
C ASP A 23 9.27 23.51 17.04
N GLN A 24 9.84 23.52 18.26
CA GLN A 24 11.27 23.22 18.44
C GLN A 24 11.64 21.77 18.10
N GLU A 25 10.73 20.83 18.34
CA GLU A 25 10.92 19.42 17.97
C GLU A 25 10.66 19.19 16.49
N GLU A 26 9.62 19.82 15.92
CA GLU A 26 9.30 19.73 14.50
C GLU A 26 10.37 20.37 13.62
N ARG A 27 10.97 21.50 14.04
CA ARG A 27 12.13 22.12 13.37
C ARG A 27 13.36 21.21 13.39
N ARG A 28 13.59 20.47 14.48
CA ARG A 28 14.66 19.46 14.56
C ARG A 28 14.38 18.27 13.63
N LYS A 29 13.15 17.74 13.65
CA LYS A 29 12.73 16.61 12.81
C LYS A 29 12.72 16.95 11.30
N SER A 30 12.31 18.16 10.94
CA SER A 30 12.28 18.65 9.55
C SER A 30 13.67 18.88 8.96
N ARG A 31 14.63 19.38 9.76
CA ARG A 31 16.05 19.50 9.36
C ARG A 31 16.65 18.14 8.97
N LEU A 32 16.27 17.09 9.67
CA LEU A 32 16.71 15.73 9.42
C LEU A 32 15.97 15.06 8.24
N LYS A 33 15.01 15.75 7.60
CA LYS A 33 14.21 15.26 6.46
C LYS A 33 13.57 13.88 6.66
N PHE A 34 13.43 13.40 7.90
CA PHE A 34 12.60 12.25 8.25
C PHE A 34 11.13 12.61 8.11
N LYS A 35 10.70 12.85 6.87
CA LYS A 35 9.27 12.88 6.58
C LYS A 35 8.82 11.43 6.67
N PRO A 36 7.90 11.06 7.56
CA PRO A 36 7.17 9.83 7.34
C PRO A 36 6.44 10.04 6.01
N SER A 37 6.98 9.40 4.96
CA SER A 37 6.24 9.24 3.71
C SER A 37 4.87 8.74 4.12
N PHE A 38 3.85 9.53 3.80
CA PHE A 38 2.43 9.30 3.98
C PHE A 38 2.13 7.86 4.33
N LYS A 39 1.44 7.62 5.47
CA LYS A 39 0.82 6.32 5.83
C LYS A 39 0.36 5.64 4.55
N GLU A 40 1.20 4.78 3.99
CA GLU A 40 0.83 3.99 2.85
C GLU A 40 -0.31 3.17 3.40
N LYS A 41 -1.53 3.41 2.89
CA LYS A 41 -2.65 2.52 3.18
C LYS A 41 -2.11 1.15 2.87
N SER A 42 -1.85 0.37 3.92
CA SER A 42 -1.43 -1.01 3.81
C SER A 42 -2.59 -1.68 3.09
N ASN A 43 -2.50 -1.70 1.77
CA ASN A 43 -3.35 -2.50 0.93
C ASN A 43 -2.91 -3.91 1.26
N ARG A 44 -3.49 -4.45 2.35
CA ARG A 44 -3.31 -5.83 2.78
C ARG A 44 -3.72 -6.66 1.59
N LYS A 45 -2.74 -7.04 0.77
CA LYS A 45 -2.96 -7.89 -0.39
C LYS A 45 -3.42 -9.21 0.20
N ASN A 46 -4.71 -9.51 0.06
CA ASN A 46 -5.26 -10.75 0.57
C ASN A 46 -4.56 -11.91 -0.17
N PRO A 47 -3.83 -12.79 0.53
CA PRO A 47 -3.05 -13.85 -0.10
C PRO A 47 -3.93 -14.96 -0.70
N PHE A 48 -5.26 -14.85 -0.59
CA PHE A 48 -6.21 -15.83 -1.13
C PHE A 48 -5.94 -16.18 -2.60
N LEU A 49 -5.60 -15.20 -3.45
CA LEU A 49 -5.29 -15.46 -4.86
C LEU A 49 -4.03 -16.32 -5.05
N LEU A 50 -3.02 -16.17 -4.19
CA LEU A 50 -1.80 -17.00 -4.24
C LEU A 50 -2.11 -18.44 -3.80
N ILE A 51 -2.93 -18.59 -2.76
CA ILE A 51 -3.35 -19.91 -2.26
C ILE A 51 -4.17 -20.65 -3.33
N LEU A 52 -5.12 -19.96 -3.97
CA LEU A 52 -5.93 -20.52 -5.05
C LEU A 52 -5.06 -20.94 -6.25
N LEU A 53 -4.10 -20.10 -6.63
CA LEU A 53 -3.16 -20.42 -7.71
C LEU A 53 -2.30 -21.65 -7.38
N PHE A 54 -1.82 -21.76 -6.14
CA PHE A 54 -1.02 -22.89 -5.69
C PHE A 54 -1.81 -24.20 -5.74
N LEU A 55 -3.05 -24.20 -5.25
CA LEU A 55 -3.95 -25.36 -5.34
C LEU A 55 -4.24 -25.76 -6.80
N PHE A 56 -4.42 -24.77 -7.68
CA PHE A 56 -4.63 -25.02 -9.10
C PHE A 56 -3.42 -25.71 -9.76
N ILE A 57 -2.20 -25.27 -9.42
CA ILE A 57 -0.96 -25.90 -9.93
C ILE A 57 -0.84 -27.35 -9.44
N ILE A 58 -1.12 -27.61 -8.16
CA ILE A 58 -1.10 -28.97 -7.59
C ILE A 58 -2.13 -29.86 -8.30
N TYR A 59 -3.34 -29.36 -8.52
CA TYR A 59 -4.39 -30.10 -9.21
C TYR A 59 -3.94 -30.49 -10.64
N LEU A 60 -3.37 -29.55 -11.39
CA LEU A 60 -2.84 -29.85 -12.72
C LEU A 60 -1.72 -30.89 -12.66
N PHE A 61 -0.80 -30.78 -11.71
CA PHE A 61 0.29 -31.72 -11.55
C PHE A 61 -0.21 -33.15 -11.30
N LEU A 62 -1.17 -33.32 -10.38
CA LEU A 62 -1.79 -34.62 -10.10
C LEU A 62 -2.54 -35.18 -11.32
N LYS A 63 -3.25 -34.31 -12.06
CA LYS A 63 -3.95 -34.69 -13.29
C LYS A 63 -3.00 -35.17 -14.38
N PHE A 64 -1.88 -34.48 -14.58
CA PHE A 64 -0.87 -34.89 -15.58
C PHE A 64 -0.09 -36.15 -15.16
N GLN A 65 0.01 -36.45 -13.87
CA GLN A 65 0.55 -37.71 -13.37
C GLN A 65 -0.44 -38.88 -13.48
N GLY A 66 -1.71 -38.64 -13.82
CA GLY A 66 -2.73 -39.69 -13.92
C GLY A 66 -3.16 -40.28 -12.58
N LEU A 67 -2.90 -39.56 -11.47
CA LEU A 67 -3.35 -39.93 -10.13
C LEU A 67 -4.83 -39.57 -9.88
N VAL A 68 -5.36 -38.63 -10.68
CA VAL A 68 -6.76 -38.15 -10.71
C VAL A 68 -7.14 -37.88 -12.16
#